data_AF-A0A1G6KC13-F1
#
_entry.id   AF-A0A1G6KC13-F1
#
_cell.length_a   1.000
_cell.length_b   1.000
_cell.length_c   1.000
_cell.angle_alpha   90.00
_cell.angle_beta   90.00
_cell.angle_gamma   90.00
#
_symmetry.space_group_name_H-M   'P 1'
#
loop_
_entity.id
_entity.type
_entity.pdbx_description
1 polymer ?
#
loop_
_entity_poly.entity_id
_entity_poly.type
_entity_poly.pdbx_seq_one_letter_code
_entity_poly.pdbx_strand_id
1 'polypeptide(L)'
;MQIRKAILNDVPGIAKVHVDSWKSTYRGIVPDDVLDHLSYEEKRKLWTPLIQSGQSRIAVAETPAGKIVGFASGGPIRNRLSSYQEELYAIYILPDYQQQGIGQRLVREVSPPDQCLGAGGQSRLSVL
;
A
#
# COMPACT_ATOMS: atom_id res chain seq x y z
N MET A 1 0.17 1.99 -17.70
CA MET A 1 0.16 1.86 -16.23
C MET A 1 0.72 0.51 -15.85
N GLN A 2 1.93 0.49 -15.31
CA GLN A 2 2.62 -0.73 -14.89
C GLN A 2 2.39 -0.95 -13.38
N ILE A 3 2.08 -2.19 -12.99
CA ILE A 3 2.13 -2.61 -11.59
C ILE A 3 3.36 -3.49 -11.45
N ARG A 4 4.16 -3.24 -10.42
CA ARG A 4 5.37 -4.02 -10.15
C ARG A 4 5.73 -3.96 -8.66
N LYS A 5 6.56 -4.91 -8.23
CA LYS A 5 7.22 -4.85 -6.92
C LYS A 5 7.96 -3.51 -6.74
N ALA A 6 7.85 -2.96 -5.54
CA ALA A 6 8.56 -1.75 -5.14
C ALA A 6 10.07 -2.01 -4.98
N ILE A 7 10.87 -1.03 -5.38
CA ILE A 7 12.31 -0.96 -5.14
C ILE A 7 12.63 0.27 -4.28
N LEU A 8 13.85 0.35 -3.74
CA LEU A 8 14.23 1.47 -2.85
C LEU A 8 14.13 2.84 -3.52
N ASN A 9 14.38 2.92 -4.82
CA ASN A 9 14.24 4.17 -5.57
C ASN A 9 12.79 4.67 -5.65
N ASP A 10 11.79 3.83 -5.36
CA ASP A 10 10.38 4.23 -5.35
C ASP A 10 9.96 4.90 -4.04
N VAL A 11 10.77 4.80 -2.96
CA VAL A 11 10.45 5.33 -1.63
C VAL A 11 9.98 6.79 -1.65
N PRO A 12 10.65 7.72 -2.39
CA PRO A 12 10.16 9.09 -2.50
C PRO A 12 8.75 9.20 -3.10
N GLY A 13 8.44 8.36 -4.10
CA GLY A 13 7.13 8.31 -4.74
C GLY A 13 6.06 7.73 -3.82
N ILE A 14 6.36 6.62 -3.13
CA ILE A 14 5.46 6.00 -2.15
C ILE A 14 5.13 6.96 -1.01
N ALA A 15 6.14 7.65 -0.47
CA ALA A 15 5.96 8.64 0.58
C ALA A 15 5.05 9.80 0.13
N LYS A 16 5.23 10.28 -1.10
CA LYS A 16 4.37 11.32 -1.67
C LYS A 16 2.92 10.84 -1.80
N VAL A 17 2.70 9.68 -2.40
CA VAL A 17 1.35 9.10 -2.56
C VAL A 17 0.69 8.92 -1.19
N HIS A 18 1.40 8.39 -0.19
CA HIS A 18 0.84 8.17 1.15
C HIS A 18 0.30 9.47 1.75
N VAL A 19 1.13 10.52 1.80
CA VAL A 19 0.75 11.80 2.42
C VAL A 19 -0.35 12.49 1.60
N ASP A 20 -0.21 12.56 0.28
CA ASP A 20 -1.18 13.27 -0.56
C ASP A 20 -2.55 12.59 -0.53
N SER A 21 -2.59 11.25 -0.63
CA SER A 21 -3.84 10.49 -0.51
C SER A 21 -4.45 10.61 0.87
N TRP A 22 -3.66 10.62 1.95
CA TRP A 22 -4.19 10.84 3.30
C TRP A 22 -4.82 12.22 3.45
N LYS A 23 -4.09 13.27 3.05
CA LYS A 23 -4.58 14.65 3.09
C LYS A 23 -5.87 14.81 2.28
N SER A 24 -5.94 14.25 1.07
CA SER A 24 -7.13 14.39 0.24
C SER A 24 -8.33 13.56 0.74
N THR A 25 -8.07 12.40 1.35
CA THR A 25 -9.14 11.45 1.72
C THR A 25 -9.74 11.75 3.09
N TYR A 26 -8.92 12.21 4.05
CA TYR A 26 -9.34 12.34 5.45
C TYR A 26 -9.60 13.78 5.89
N ARG A 27 -9.41 14.78 5.03
CA ARG A 27 -9.76 16.17 5.37
C ARG A 27 -11.27 16.26 5.63
N GLY A 28 -11.64 16.88 6.76
CA GLY A 28 -13.01 16.90 7.27
C GLY A 28 -13.43 15.66 8.08
N ILE A 29 -12.57 14.65 8.20
CA ILE A 29 -12.77 13.45 9.05
C ILE A 29 -11.73 13.44 10.18
N VAL A 30 -10.46 13.65 9.85
CA VAL A 30 -9.33 13.76 10.78
C VAL A 30 -9.02 15.24 11.00
N PRO A 31 -8.64 15.67 12.22
CA PRO A 31 -8.26 17.05 12.49
C PRO A 31 -7.20 17.56 11.53
N ASP A 32 -7.37 18.82 11.12
CA ASP A 32 -6.54 19.41 10.07
C ASP A 32 -5.08 19.55 10.50
N ASP A 33 -4.83 19.81 11.78
CA ASP A 33 -3.49 19.86 12.34
C ASP A 33 -2.76 18.51 12.15
N VAL A 34 -3.42 17.38 12.43
CA VAL A 34 -2.82 16.05 12.26
C VAL A 34 -2.43 15.81 10.80
N LEU A 35 -3.31 16.17 9.87
CA LEU A 35 -3.06 16.00 8.44
C LEU A 35 -1.95 16.93 7.95
N ASP A 36 -1.91 18.18 8.41
CA ASP A 36 -0.94 19.18 7.96
C ASP A 36 0.48 18.83 8.40
N HIS A 37 0.65 18.17 9.56
CA HIS A 37 1.93 17.69 10.06
C HIS A 37 2.45 16.42 9.36
N LEU A 38 1.68 15.78 8.47
CA LEU A 38 2.17 14.63 7.70
C LEU A 38 3.36 15.03 6.81
N SER A 39 4.53 14.45 7.09
CA SER A 39 5.76 14.72 6.36
C SER A 39 6.11 13.62 5.35
N TYR A 40 6.49 14.02 4.13
CA TYR A 40 7.08 13.10 3.17
C TYR A 40 8.38 12.48 3.70
N GLU A 41 9.18 13.22 4.46
CA GLU A 41 10.44 12.73 5.02
C GLU A 41 10.20 11.60 6.03
N GLU A 42 9.24 11.78 6.92
CA GLU A 42 8.86 10.75 7.90
C GLU A 42 8.33 9.50 7.20
N LYS A 43 7.52 9.66 6.15
CA LYS A 43 7.06 8.51 5.36
C LYS A 43 8.20 7.84 4.59
N ARG A 44 9.23 8.57 4.12
CA ARG A 44 10.43 7.94 3.55
C ARG A 44 11.18 7.11 4.59
N LYS A 45 11.34 7.63 5.82
CA LYS A 45 11.95 6.91 6.94
C LYS A 45 11.16 5.66 7.32
N LEU A 46 9.82 5.72 7.23
CA LEU A 46 8.93 4.59 7.47
C LEU A 46 9.08 3.50 6.39
N TRP A 47 9.04 3.87 5.10
CA TRP A 47 8.96 2.91 4.00
C TRP A 47 10.31 2.29 3.61
N THR A 48 11.41 3.01 3.80
CA THR A 48 12.77 2.51 3.50
C THR A 48 13.04 1.13 4.13
N PRO A 49 12.95 0.95 5.48
CA PRO A 49 13.25 -0.34 6.10
C PRO A 49 12.25 -1.44 5.74
N LEU A 50 10.99 -1.10 5.44
CA LEU A 50 9.98 -2.08 5.05
C LEU A 50 10.25 -2.68 3.66
N ILE A 51 10.74 -1.87 2.73
CA ILE A 51 11.16 -2.35 1.40
C ILE A 51 12.47 -3.14 1.52
N GLN A 52 13.42 -2.68 2.35
CA GLN A 52 14.71 -3.38 2.55
C GLN A 52 14.54 -4.76 3.19
N SER A 53 13.67 -4.89 4.20
CA SER A 53 13.50 -6.15 4.93
C SER A 53 12.89 -7.26 4.07
N GLY A 54 12.08 -6.89 3.07
CA GLY A 54 11.36 -7.85 2.22
C GLY A 54 10.31 -8.68 2.96
N GLN A 55 10.05 -8.40 4.25
CA GLN A 55 9.08 -9.13 5.07
C GLN A 55 7.64 -8.84 4.64
N SER A 56 7.40 -7.66 4.07
CA SER A 56 6.11 -7.27 3.49
C SER A 56 6.22 -7.24 1.98
N ARG A 57 5.16 -7.65 1.29
CA ARG A 57 5.02 -7.48 -0.15
C ARG A 57 4.55 -6.05 -0.41
N ILE A 58 5.34 -5.28 -1.13
CA ILE A 58 5.04 -3.89 -1.45
C ILE A 58 5.07 -3.74 -2.98
N ALA A 59 3.99 -3.21 -3.53
CA ALA A 59 3.80 -2.99 -4.96
C ALA A 59 3.51 -1.52 -5.25
N VAL A 60 3.94 -1.06 -6.42
CA VAL A 60 3.69 0.30 -6.91
C VAL A 60 2.94 0.29 -8.23
N ALA A 61 2.16 1.35 -8.44
CA ALA A 61 1.56 1.70 -9.72
C ALA A 61 2.35 2.84 -10.36
N GLU A 62 2.94 2.58 -11.52
CA GLU A 62 3.83 3.48 -12.23
C GLU A 62 3.26 3.89 -13.59
N THR A 63 3.29 5.19 -13.85
CA THR A 63 2.92 5.77 -15.15
C THR A 63 4.00 5.51 -16.21
N PRO A 64 3.69 5.60 -17.52
CA PRO A 64 4.71 5.48 -18.56
C PRO A 64 5.88 6.49 -18.44
N ALA A 65 5.66 7.62 -17.75
CA ALA A 65 6.67 8.63 -17.48
C ALA A 65 7.52 8.34 -16.23
N GLY A 66 7.37 7.18 -15.59
CA GLY A 66 8.13 6.79 -14.39
C GLY A 66 7.59 7.34 -13.07
N LYS A 67 6.45 8.04 -13.08
CA LYS A 67 5.84 8.57 -11.85
C LYS A 67 5.08 7.48 -11.10
N ILE A 68 5.37 7.32 -9.81
CA ILE A 68 4.57 6.50 -8.87
C ILE A 68 3.29 7.25 -8.50
N VAL A 69 2.14 6.61 -8.70
CA VAL A 69 0.80 7.21 -8.49
C VAL A 69 -0.07 6.40 -7.56
N GLY A 70 0.37 5.21 -7.17
CA GLY A 70 -0.30 4.34 -6.22
C GLY A 70 0.67 3.34 -5.64
N PHE A 71 0.35 2.80 -4.47
CA PHE A 71 1.06 1.66 -3.90
C PHE A 71 0.13 0.83 -3.02
N ALA A 72 0.53 -0.41 -2.78
CA ALA A 72 -0.07 -1.26 -1.77
C ALA A 72 1.01 -2.02 -1.00
N SER A 73 0.69 -2.42 0.21
CA SER A 73 1.51 -3.32 1.02
C SER A 73 0.65 -4.35 1.72
N GLY A 74 1.10 -5.60 1.73
CA GLY A 74 0.46 -6.69 2.46
C GLY A 74 1.45 -7.74 2.89
N GLY A 75 1.00 -8.62 3.78
CA GLY A 75 1.84 -9.67 4.36
C GLY A 75 1.12 -10.43 5.48
N PRO A 76 1.84 -11.29 6.22
CA PRO A 76 1.27 -12.13 7.25
C PRO A 76 0.42 -11.34 8.25
N ILE A 77 -0.70 -11.91 8.68
CA ILE A 77 -1.59 -11.24 9.63
C ILE A 77 -0.83 -10.75 10.88
N ARG A 78 -0.98 -9.45 11.21
CA ARG A 78 -0.32 -8.88 12.40
C ARG A 78 -1.05 -9.25 13.70
N ASN A 79 -2.35 -9.47 13.62
CA ASN A 79 -3.19 -9.87 14.74
C ASN A 79 -3.53 -11.38 14.69
N ARG A 80 -2.99 -12.13 15.65
CA ARG A 80 -3.14 -13.60 15.74
C ARG A 80 -4.53 -14.09 16.12
N LEU A 81 -5.45 -13.20 16.47
CA LEU A 81 -6.84 -13.56 16.79
C LEU A 81 -7.74 -13.73 15.54
N SER A 82 -7.19 -13.48 14.35
CA SER A 82 -7.90 -13.58 13.08
C SER A 82 -7.81 -14.98 12.47
N SER A 83 -8.88 -15.45 11.84
CA SER A 83 -8.87 -16.66 10.99
C SER A 83 -8.19 -16.46 9.63
N TYR A 84 -7.67 -15.26 9.38
CA TYR A 84 -7.04 -14.84 8.14
C TYR A 84 -5.53 -15.06 8.23
N GLN A 85 -4.90 -15.50 7.14
CA GLN A 85 -3.45 -15.73 7.11
C GLN A 85 -2.66 -14.49 6.70
N GLU A 86 -3.29 -13.62 5.92
CA GLU A 86 -2.68 -12.49 5.24
C GLU A 86 -3.53 -11.22 5.45
N GLU A 87 -2.89 -10.06 5.43
CA GLU A 87 -3.48 -8.77 5.69
C GLU A 87 -3.03 -7.75 4.65
N LEU A 88 -3.96 -6.90 4.21
CA LEU A 88 -3.64 -5.71 3.43
C LEU A 88 -3.33 -4.58 4.42
N TYR A 89 -2.06 -4.20 4.54
CA TYR A 89 -1.64 -3.19 5.51
C TYR A 89 -1.92 -1.76 5.06
N ALA A 90 -1.81 -1.50 3.75
CA ALA A 90 -2.04 -0.19 3.17
C ALA A 90 -2.34 -0.31 1.68
N ILE A 91 -3.22 0.56 1.18
CA ILE A 91 -3.44 0.78 -0.25
C ILE A 91 -3.83 2.24 -0.47
N TYR A 92 -3.04 2.95 -1.28
CA TYR A 92 -3.29 4.36 -1.60
C TYR A 92 -3.02 4.64 -3.07
N ILE A 93 -3.89 5.46 -3.66
CA ILE A 93 -3.83 5.88 -5.06
C ILE A 93 -4.16 7.37 -5.08
N LEU A 94 -3.38 8.15 -5.82
CA LEU A 94 -3.64 9.58 -6.00
C LEU A 94 -5.03 9.78 -6.65
N PRO A 95 -5.81 10.79 -6.25
CA PRO A 95 -7.18 11.01 -6.71
C PRO A 95 -7.38 10.89 -8.23
N ASP A 96 -6.51 11.53 -9.00
CA ASP A 96 -6.58 11.56 -10.48
C ASP A 96 -6.40 10.18 -11.16
N TYR A 97 -5.94 9.18 -10.41
CA TYR A 97 -5.66 7.83 -10.90
C TYR A 97 -6.63 6.79 -10.32
N GLN A 98 -7.64 7.21 -9.56
CA GLN A 98 -8.65 6.32 -8.99
C GLN A 98 -9.69 5.90 -10.05
N GLN A 99 -10.50 4.90 -9.71
CA GLN A 99 -11.59 4.37 -10.57
C GLN A 99 -11.13 3.80 -11.94
N GLN A 100 -9.84 3.52 -12.09
CA GLN A 100 -9.24 2.96 -13.32
C GLN A 100 -8.80 1.49 -13.15
N GLY A 101 -9.33 0.79 -12.14
CA GLY A 101 -8.96 -0.59 -11.83
C GLY A 101 -7.55 -0.79 -11.21
N ILE A 102 -6.81 0.29 -10.95
CA ILE A 102 -5.45 0.25 -10.39
C ILE A 102 -5.43 -0.44 -9.01
N GLY A 103 -6.39 -0.14 -8.15
CA GLY A 103 -6.46 -0.73 -6.80
C GLY A 103 -6.60 -2.24 -6.82
N GLN A 104 -7.46 -2.78 -7.70
CA GLN A 104 -7.62 -4.22 -7.86
C GLN A 104 -6.32 -4.90 -8.32
N ARG A 105 -5.58 -4.26 -9.23
CA ARG A 105 -4.30 -4.78 -9.72
C ARG A 105 -3.23 -4.74 -8.63
N LEU A 106 -3.19 -3.67 -7.82
CA LEU A 106 -2.28 -3.56 -6.67
C LEU A 106 -2.56 -4.64 -5.61
N VAL A 107 -3.83 -4.89 -5.28
CA VAL A 107 -4.21 -5.94 -4.31
C VAL A 107 -3.75 -7.32 -4.78
N ARG A 108 -3.97 -7.65 -6.06
CA ARG A 108 -3.52 -8.94 -6.63
C ARG A 108 -2.00 -9.12 -6.53
N GLU A 109 -1.24 -8.04 -6.72
CA GLU A 109 0.22 -8.09 -6.64
C GLU A 109 0.72 -8.34 -5.21
N VAL A 110 0.07 -7.76 -4.19
CA VAL A 110 0.48 -7.93 -2.79
C VAL A 110 -0.21 -9.10 -2.07
N SER A 111 -1.17 -9.75 -2.72
CA SER A 111 -1.83 -10.97 -2.25
C SER A 111 -2.00 -11.97 -3.40
N PRO A 112 -0.90 -12.58 -3.87
CA PRO A 112 -0.98 -13.58 -4.92
C PRO A 112 -1.68 -14.86 -4.41
N PRO A 113 -2.54 -15.48 -5.24
CA PRO A 113 -3.38 -16.60 -4.82
C PRO A 113 -2.58 -17.85 -4.38
N ASP A 114 -1.38 -18.03 -4.90
CA ASP A 114 -0.59 -19.27 -4.73
C ASP A 114 0.06 -19.39 -3.34
N GLN A 115 0.16 -18.30 -2.58
CA GLN A 115 0.69 -18.31 -1.20
C GLN A 115 -0.40 -18.45 -0.13
N CYS A 116 -1.67 -18.38 -0.52
CA CYS A 116 -2.82 -18.61 0.38
C CYS A 116 -3.16 -20.10 0.56
N LEU A 117 -2.44 -21.01 -0.10
CA LEU A 117 -2.70 -22.46 -0.09
C LEU A 117 -1.91 -23.19 1.02
N GLY A 118 -1.99 -22.68 2.24
CA GLY A 118 -1.64 -23.42 3.46
C GLY A 118 -2.90 -23.80 4.21
N ALA A 119 -3.38 -25.03 4.05
CA ALA A 119 -4.50 -25.65 4.78
C ALA A 119 -5.91 -25.02 4.59
N GLY A 120 -6.67 -25.53 3.60
CA GLY A 120 -8.11 -25.79 3.69
C GLY A 120 -9.12 -24.66 3.98
N GLY A 121 -8.71 -23.40 4.11
CA GLY A 121 -9.60 -22.29 4.44
C GLY A 121 -9.83 -21.35 3.25
N GLN A 122 -11.09 -20.98 3.00
CA GLN A 122 -11.43 -19.94 2.03
C GLN A 122 -10.62 -18.67 2.30
N SER A 123 -9.88 -18.20 1.29
CA SER A 123 -9.08 -16.97 1.37
C SER A 123 -10.00 -15.79 1.70
N ARG A 124 -9.74 -15.16 2.84
CA ARG A 124 -10.34 -13.88 3.19
C ARG A 124 -9.19 -12.92 3.42
N LEU A 125 -9.32 -11.69 2.91
CA LEU A 125 -8.41 -10.58 3.10
C LEU A 125 -9.05 -9.62 4.10
N SER A 126 -8.31 -9.25 5.15
CA SER A 126 -8.74 -8.16 6.03
C SER A 126 -8.28 -6.84 5.42
N VAL A 127 -9.22 -5.93 5.20
CA VAL A 127 -8.96 -4.51 4.90
C VAL A 127 -9.39 -3.74 6.15
N LEU A 128 -8.43 -3.09 6.80
CA LEU A 128 -8.70 -2.12 7.87
C LEU A 128 -8.93 -0.74 7.27
#